data_AF-A0A7Z9Y894-F1
#
_entry.id   AF-A0A7Z9Y894-F1
#
_cell.length_a   1.000
_cell.length_b   1.000
_cell.length_c   1.000
_cell.angle_alpha   90.00
_cell.angle_beta   90.00
_cell.angle_gamma   90.00
#
_symmetry.space_group_name_H-M   'P 1'
#
loop_
_entity.id
_entity.type
_entity.pdbx_description
1 polymer ?
#
loop_
_entity_poly.entity_id
_entity_poly.type
_entity_poly.pdbx_seq_one_letter_code
_entity_poly.pdbx_strand_id
1 'polypeptide(L)'
;MKAMGPILIAMLILISSCGRELDNPFDPEAGSPREAYFAYGLDRFNSGDLKGAREGFRRAVEIDPDFALGHAGMGWSSLLSGDPIIAIADFSLALQAQEDLP
;
A
#
# COMPACT_ATOMS: atom_id res chain seq x y z
N MET A 1 30.84 25.55 -34.68
CA MET A 1 29.79 25.69 -33.65
C MET A 1 28.46 25.34 -34.31
N LYS A 2 28.03 24.07 -34.24
CA LYS A 2 26.79 23.59 -34.85
C LYS A 2 25.83 23.34 -33.69
N ALA A 3 24.79 24.15 -33.59
CA ALA A 3 23.79 24.08 -32.53
C ALA A 3 23.13 22.70 -32.55
N MET A 4 23.47 21.87 -31.56
CA MET A 4 22.85 20.58 -31.32
C MET A 4 21.53 20.85 -30.59
N GLY A 5 20.55 21.34 -31.35
CA GLY A 5 19.18 21.63 -30.92
C GLY A 5 18.33 20.37 -30.77
N PRO A 6 17.04 20.51 -30.42
CA PRO A 6 16.31 19.83 -29.34
C PRO A 6 15.99 18.33 -29.54
N ILE A 7 16.60 17.67 -30.52
CA ILE A 7 16.36 16.26 -30.86
C ILE A 7 16.87 15.32 -29.75
N LEU A 8 17.93 15.72 -29.02
CA LEU A 8 18.44 14.93 -27.89
C LEU A 8 17.46 14.90 -26.70
N ILE A 9 16.63 15.93 -26.54
CA ILE A 9 15.62 16.00 -25.47
C ILE A 9 14.41 15.14 -25.85
N ALA A 10 14.04 15.07 -27.13
CA ALA A 10 12.95 14.23 -27.61
C ALA A 10 13.24 12.71 -27.50
N MET A 11 14.52 12.29 -27.54
CA MET A 11 14.90 10.88 -27.35
C MET A 11 14.96 10.43 -25.89
N LEU A 12 15.05 11.37 -24.92
CA LEU A 12 14.97 11.06 -23.49
C LEU A 12 13.53 10.91 -22.98
N ILE A 13 12.55 11.42 -23.73
CA ILE A 13 11.11 11.26 -23.40
C ILE A 13 10.58 9.92 -23.93
N LEU A 14 11.23 9.30 -24.92
CA LEU A 14 10.80 8.02 -25.51
C LEU A 14 11.25 6.77 -24.73
N ILE A 15 11.88 6.91 -23.56
CA ILE A 15 12.08 5.80 -22.61
C ILE A 15 11.02 5.86 -21.48
N SER A 16 10.08 6.83 -21.51
CA SER A 16 8.95 6.95 -20.58
C SER A 16 7.65 6.35 -21.13
N SER A 17 7.68 5.08 -21.54
CA SER A 17 6.45 4.35 -21.83
C SER A 17 6.57 2.87 -21.47
N CYS A 18 6.88 2.60 -20.21
CA CYS A 18 6.22 1.51 -19.51
C CYS A 18 5.18 2.20 -18.62
N GLY A 19 3.91 2.13 -19.03
CA GLY A 19 2.83 2.99 -18.55
C GLY A 19 2.76 3.09 -17.03
N ARG A 20 2.86 4.31 -16.52
CA ARG A 20 2.10 4.75 -15.37
C ARG A 20 1.69 6.19 -15.65
N GLU A 21 0.41 6.39 -15.91
CA GLU A 21 -0.26 7.63 -15.57
C GLU A 21 -0.09 7.82 -14.06
N LEU A 22 1.04 8.43 -13.67
CA LEU A 22 1.24 8.89 -12.31
C LEU A 22 0.56 10.26 -12.22
N ASP A 23 -0.34 10.36 -11.26
CA ASP A 23 -0.96 11.59 -10.77
C ASP A 23 -2.17 12.12 -11.55
N ASN A 24 -3.11 11.24 -11.95
CA ASN A 24 -4.50 11.68 -12.07
C ASN A 24 -5.22 11.48 -10.72
N PRO A 25 -5.51 12.54 -9.95
CA PRO A 25 -6.21 12.43 -8.66
C PRO A 25 -7.66 11.93 -8.76
N PHE A 26 -8.14 11.61 -9.97
CA PHE A 26 -9.49 11.13 -10.26
C PHE A 26 -9.54 9.79 -11.02
N ASP A 27 -8.50 8.96 -10.98
CA ASP A 27 -8.59 7.59 -11.49
C ASP A 27 -9.22 6.65 -10.43
N PRO A 28 -10.46 6.15 -10.63
CA PRO A 28 -11.13 5.26 -9.68
C PRO A 28 -10.61 3.82 -9.70
N GLU A 29 -9.75 3.43 -10.66
CA GLU A 29 -9.15 2.08 -10.71
C GLU A 29 -7.71 2.04 -10.16
N ALA A 30 -7.04 3.19 -10.07
CA ALA A 30 -5.82 3.32 -9.29
C ALA A 30 -6.19 3.40 -7.79
N GLY A 31 -6.39 2.22 -7.17
CA GLY A 31 -6.67 2.13 -5.73
C GLY A 31 -5.77 3.06 -4.92
N SER A 32 -6.33 3.71 -3.91
CA SER A 32 -5.63 4.70 -3.10
C SER A 32 -4.31 4.13 -2.54
N PRO A 33 -3.30 4.96 -2.20
CA PRO A 33 -2.02 4.45 -1.71
C PRO A 33 -2.16 3.45 -0.55
N ARG A 34 -3.11 3.66 0.38
CA ARG A 34 -3.42 2.69 1.45
C ARG A 34 -3.92 1.35 0.91
N GLU A 35 -4.80 1.36 -0.11
CA GLU A 35 -5.36 0.16 -0.73
C GLU A 35 -4.30 -0.60 -1.53
N ALA A 36 -3.38 0.11 -2.18
CA ALA A 36 -2.24 -0.51 -2.85
C ALA A 36 -1.31 -1.24 -1.87
N TYR A 37 -0.96 -0.62 -0.74
CA TYR A 37 -0.16 -1.28 0.30
C TYR A 37 -0.92 -2.40 1.01
N PHE A 38 -2.24 -2.27 1.18
CA PHE A 38 -3.08 -3.34 1.69
C PHE A 38 -3.11 -4.54 0.75
N ALA A 39 -3.28 -4.32 -0.56
CA ALA A 39 -3.22 -5.37 -1.56
C ALA A 39 -1.85 -6.05 -1.59
N TYR A 40 -0.76 -5.28 -1.44
CA TYR A 40 0.57 -5.84 -1.26
C TYR A 40 0.67 -6.71 0.00
N GLY A 41 0.11 -6.24 1.13
CA GLY A 41 0.04 -7.02 2.36
C GLY A 41 -0.72 -8.33 2.19
N LEU A 42 -1.85 -8.32 1.46
CA LEU A 42 -2.62 -9.52 1.15
C LEU A 42 -1.85 -10.52 0.28
N ASP A 43 -1.13 -10.05 -0.75
CA ASP A 43 -0.29 -10.91 -1.59
C ASP A 43 0.78 -11.64 -0.75
N ARG A 44 1.46 -10.89 0.13
CA ARG A 44 2.43 -11.46 1.07
C ARG A 44 1.80 -12.42 2.07
N PHE A 45 0.60 -12.10 2.56
CA PHE A 45 -0.14 -12.96 3.48
C PHE A 45 -0.50 -14.29 2.83
N ASN A 46 -1.02 -14.25 1.61
CA ASN A 46 -1.42 -15.43 0.85
C ASN A 46 -0.24 -16.31 0.43
N SER A 47 0.95 -15.71 0.25
CA SER A 47 2.19 -16.47 0.02
C SER A 47 2.84 -17.02 1.30
N GLY A 48 2.27 -16.73 2.48
CA GLY A 48 2.80 -17.16 3.78
C GLY A 48 3.95 -16.30 4.29
N ASP A 49 4.33 -15.23 3.59
CA ASP A 49 5.28 -14.23 4.09
C ASP A 49 4.58 -13.29 5.07
N LEU A 50 4.35 -13.77 6.29
CA LEU A 50 3.64 -13.03 7.33
C LEU A 50 4.37 -11.73 7.73
N LYS A 51 5.71 -11.71 7.60
CA LYS A 51 6.50 -10.51 7.87
C LYS A 51 6.30 -9.45 6.78
N GLY A 52 6.33 -9.86 5.51
CA GLY A 52 6.01 -9.00 4.38
C GLY A 52 4.56 -8.52 4.39
N ALA A 53 3.64 -9.39 4.82
CA ALA A 53 2.22 -9.07 4.99
C ALA A 53 2.03 -7.93 5.99
N ARG A 54 2.62 -8.11 7.18
CA ARG A 54 2.58 -7.11 8.23
C ARG A 54 3.17 -5.78 7.80
N GLU A 55 4.26 -5.78 7.03
CA GLU A 55 4.83 -4.55 6.48
C GLU A 55 3.87 -3.86 5.52
N GLY A 56 3.23 -4.59 4.59
CA GLY A 56 2.23 -4.03 3.69
C GLY A 56 1.06 -3.39 4.43
N PHE A 57 0.49 -4.11 5.39
CA PHE A 57 -0.60 -3.60 6.21
C PHE A 57 -0.19 -2.40 7.06
N ARG A 58 1.02 -2.41 7.63
CA ARG A 58 1.58 -1.28 8.38
C ARG A 58 1.70 -0.03 7.51
N ARG A 59 2.17 -0.16 6.27
CA ARG A 59 2.23 0.96 5.30
C ARG A 59 0.84 1.51 4.97
N ALA A 60 -0.17 0.64 4.86
CA ALA A 60 -1.54 1.09 4.65
C ALA A 60 -2.04 1.94 5.83
N VAL A 61 -1.77 1.51 7.06
CA VAL A 61 -2.11 2.24 8.29
C VAL A 61 -1.28 3.52 8.48
N GLU A 62 -0.03 3.57 8.02
CA GLU A 62 0.76 4.82 8.02
C GLU A 62 0.14 5.91 7.13
N ILE A 63 -0.54 5.52 6.06
CA ILE A 63 -1.21 6.43 5.12
C ILE A 63 -2.58 6.84 5.64
N ASP A 64 -3.31 5.89 6.22
CA ASP A 64 -4.62 6.09 6.79
C ASP A 64 -4.69 5.36 8.14
N PRO A 65 -4.46 6.09 9.26
CA PRO A 65 -4.47 5.52 10.60
C PRO A 65 -5.79 4.85 11.00
N ASP A 66 -6.90 5.24 10.36
CA ASP A 66 -8.23 4.71 10.62
C ASP A 66 -8.61 3.60 9.63
N PHE A 67 -7.64 3.11 8.86
CA PHE A 67 -7.86 2.02 7.92
C PHE A 67 -8.00 0.68 8.65
N ALA A 68 -9.23 0.38 9.10
CA ALA A 68 -9.57 -0.81 9.89
C ALA A 68 -9.09 -2.12 9.27
N LEU A 69 -9.12 -2.25 7.93
CA LEU A 69 -8.63 -3.45 7.23
C LEU A 69 -7.12 -3.63 7.37
N GLY A 70 -6.35 -2.54 7.42
CA GLY A 70 -4.90 -2.59 7.66
C GLY A 70 -4.59 -3.10 9.07
N HIS A 71 -5.26 -2.57 10.09
CA HIS A 71 -5.14 -3.06 11.47
C HIS A 71 -5.53 -4.53 11.59
N ALA A 72 -6.65 -4.95 10.99
CA ALA A 72 -7.06 -6.35 10.98
C ALA A 72 -6.04 -7.26 10.27
N GLY A 73 -5.45 -6.81 9.16
CA GLY A 73 -4.39 -7.53 8.45
C GLY A 73 -3.14 -7.75 9.31
N MET A 74 -2.72 -6.74 10.08
CA MET A 74 -1.63 -6.88 11.05
C MET A 74 -1.99 -7.89 12.15
N GLY A 75 -3.24 -7.85 12.64
CA GLY A 75 -3.75 -8.81 13.63
C GLY A 75 -3.69 -10.26 13.15
N TRP A 76 -4.16 -10.52 11.94
CA TRP A 76 -4.06 -11.85 11.32
C TRP A 76 -2.61 -12.30 11.13
N SER A 77 -1.75 -11.41 10.64
CA SER A 77 -0.33 -11.71 10.40
C SER A 77 0.38 -12.07 11.71
N SER A 78 0.13 -11.33 12.78
CA SER A 78 0.69 -11.58 14.12
C SER A 78 0.15 -12.88 14.73
N LEU A 79 -1.15 -13.15 14.58
CA LEU A 79 -1.77 -14.38 15.09
C LEU A 79 -1.15 -15.62 14.44
N LEU A 80 -1.01 -15.62 13.11
CA LEU A 80 -0.38 -16.71 12.37
C LEU A 80 1.13 -16.82 12.61
N SER A 81 1.78 -15.73 13.01
CA SER A 81 3.20 -15.73 13.40
C SER A 81 3.44 -16.27 14.82
N GLY A 82 2.37 -16.55 15.58
CA GLY A 82 2.47 -17.05 16.95
C GLY A 82 2.50 -15.96 18.02
N ASP A 83 2.14 -14.72 17.67
CA ASP A 83 2.14 -13.56 18.57
C ASP A 83 0.71 -13.08 18.91
N PRO A 84 -0.07 -13.85 19.69
CA PRO A 84 -1.49 -13.54 19.93
C PRO A 84 -1.71 -12.25 20.73
N ILE A 85 -0.77 -11.86 21.61
CA ILE A 85 -0.89 -10.60 22.37
C ILE A 85 -0.83 -9.40 21.44
N ILE A 86 0.06 -9.44 20.45
CA ILE A 86 0.17 -8.41 19.43
C ILE A 86 -1.07 -8.42 18.55
N ALA A 87 -1.55 -9.60 18.16
CA ALA A 87 -2.76 -9.73 17.35
C ALA A 87 -3.99 -9.09 18.02
N ILE A 88 -4.18 -9.32 19.32
CA ILE A 88 -5.28 -8.72 20.09
C ILE A 88 -5.22 -7.18 20.05
N ALA A 89 -4.02 -6.61 20.20
CA ALA A 89 -3.85 -5.15 20.12
C ALA A 89 -4.22 -4.62 18.73
N ASP A 90 -3.72 -5.24 17.67
CA ASP A 90 -4.01 -4.85 16.29
C ASP A 90 -5.52 -4.99 15.96
N PHE A 91 -6.18 -6.07 16.40
CA PHE A 91 -7.63 -6.22 16.23
C PHE A 91 -8.44 -5.20 17.04
N SER A 92 -7.97 -4.81 18.22
CA SER A 92 -8.63 -3.78 19.03
C SER A 92 -8.61 -2.42 18.33
N LEU A 93 -7.52 -2.09 17.64
CA LEU A 93 -7.42 -0.89 16.82
C LEU A 93 -8.36 -0.97 15.60
N ALA A 94 -8.48 -2.13 14.96
CA ALA A 94 -9.41 -2.32 13.85
C ALA A 94 -10.88 -2.06 14.24
N LEU A 95 -11.28 -2.47 15.45
CA LEU A 95 -12.62 -2.22 15.98
C LEU A 95 -12.85 -0.73 16.29
N GLN A 96 -11.88 -0.08 16.94
CA GLN A 96 -11.94 1.36 17.21
C GLN A 96 -12.11 2.18 15.92
N ALA A 97 -11.38 1.81 14.87
CA ALA A 97 -11.46 2.46 13.57
C ALA A 97 -12.82 2.26 12.85
N GLN A 98 -13.58 1.20 13.15
CA GLN A 98 -14.95 1.03 12.64
C GLN A 98 -15.98 1.82 13.44
N GLU A 99 -15.79 1.99 14.75
CA GLU A 99 -16.73 2.69 15.61
C GLU A 99 -16.75 4.21 15.40
N ASP A 100 -15.71 4.79 14.79
CA ASP A 100 -15.62 6.24 14.47
C ASP A 100 -16.32 6.63 13.14
N LEU A 101 -17.07 5.71 12.52
CA LEU A 101 -17.93 5.98 11.36
C LEU A 101 -19.32 6.49 11.83
N PRO A 102 -19.73 7.73 11.49
CA PRO A 102 -20.98 8.35 11.96
C PRO A 102 -22.26 7.69 11.41
#